data_AF-A0A7V2VLE7-F1
#
_entry.id   AF-A0A7V2VLE7-F1
#
_cell.length_a   1.000
_cell.length_b   1.000
_cell.length_c   1.000
_cell.angle_alpha   90.00
_cell.angle_beta   90.00
_cell.angle_gamma   90.00
#
_symmetry.space_group_name_H-M   'P 1'
#
loop_
_entity.id
_entity.type
_entity.pdbx_description
1 polymer ?
#
loop_
_entity_poly.entity_id
_entity_poly.type
_entity_poly.pdbx_seq_one_letter_code
_entity_poly.pdbx_strand_id
1 'polypeptide(L)'
;MTHQGFTQMRQPGWKIFAVWDAAYAERMAPWYARGSRYGGPEQSVGDVVADWETGVTKGTILKADTIEELAKKFGLDANKLKVTVDRYNGFCETGIDEDFFKRARLLIPVKTGPFYGQSSNAPQLLIVCGGLRTNLKMQVLDTKGKVIPGLYAVGTIVGDMFANYYTFMPSGINLGATCITFGYLAGKEIAGS
;
A
#
# COMPACT_ATOMS: atom_id res chain seq x y z
N MET A 1 -1.71 0.02 -12.36
CA MET A 1 -0.72 0.50 -11.36
C MET A 1 -1.37 1.59 -10.52
N THR A 2 -1.03 1.69 -9.24
CA THR A 2 -1.67 2.62 -8.29
C THR A 2 -1.24 4.07 -8.56
N HIS A 3 -2.05 5.05 -8.14
CA HIS A 3 -1.69 6.47 -8.25
C HIS A 3 -0.36 6.79 -7.53
N GLN A 4 -0.12 6.14 -6.39
CA GLN A 4 1.15 6.24 -5.66
C GLN A 4 2.33 5.72 -6.48
N GLY A 5 2.20 4.55 -7.13
CA GLY A 5 3.25 3.99 -7.98
C GLY A 5 3.60 4.90 -9.15
N PHE A 6 2.60 5.49 -9.82
CA PHE A 6 2.84 6.49 -10.86
C PHE A 6 3.51 7.76 -10.34
N THR A 7 3.12 8.24 -9.15
CA THR A 7 3.74 9.42 -8.53
C THR A 7 5.20 9.15 -8.16
N GLN A 8 5.52 7.96 -7.65
CA GLN A 8 6.89 7.53 -7.37
C GLN A 8 7.74 7.48 -8.64
N MET A 9 7.23 6.88 -9.72
CA MET A 9 7.97 6.80 -11.00
C MET A 9 8.22 8.17 -11.66
N ARG A 10 7.50 9.21 -11.23
CA ARG A 10 7.74 10.60 -11.68
C ARG A 10 8.77 11.34 -10.83
N GLN A 11 9.24 10.75 -9.72
CA GLN A 11 10.31 11.32 -8.92
C GLN A 11 11.69 10.98 -9.51
N PRO A 12 12.72 11.83 -9.32
CA PRO A 12 14.09 11.52 -9.70
C PRO A 12 14.55 10.17 -9.13
N GLY A 13 15.06 9.29 -10.01
CA GLY A 13 15.50 7.95 -9.64
C GLY A 13 14.40 7.04 -9.07
N TRP A 14 13.12 7.38 -9.31
CA TRP A 14 11.94 6.72 -8.74
C TRP A 14 11.96 6.63 -7.22
N LYS A 15 12.72 7.53 -6.57
CA LYS A 15 13.03 7.47 -5.16
C LYS A 15 12.02 8.29 -4.37
N ILE A 16 11.45 7.67 -3.35
CA ILE A 16 10.57 8.30 -2.35
C ILE A 16 11.07 7.99 -0.95
N PHE A 17 10.64 8.80 0.00
CA PHE A 17 11.03 8.71 1.40
C PHE A 17 9.77 8.76 2.27
N ALA A 18 9.63 7.78 3.16
CA ALA A 18 8.69 7.83 4.26
C ALA A 18 9.43 8.35 5.49
N VAL A 19 8.80 9.26 6.22
CA VAL A 19 9.31 9.85 7.45
C VAL A 19 8.19 9.81 8.49
N TRP A 20 8.50 9.32 9.69
CA TRP A 20 7.58 9.29 10.82
C TRP A 20 8.34 9.45 12.13
N ASP A 21 7.62 9.68 13.23
CA ASP A 21 8.20 9.79 14.56
C ASP A 21 7.78 8.60 15.44
N ALA A 22 8.43 8.44 16.61
CA ALA A 22 8.10 7.34 17.53
C ALA A 22 6.63 7.37 18.00
N ALA A 23 6.09 8.56 18.24
CA ALA A 23 4.71 8.76 18.68
C ALA A 23 3.67 8.32 17.63
N TYR A 24 4.09 8.09 16.38
CA TYR A 24 3.24 7.51 15.34
C TYR A 24 2.69 6.13 15.74
N ALA A 25 3.45 5.34 16.49
CA ALA A 25 3.04 4.02 16.94
C ALA A 25 1.80 4.08 17.84
N GLU A 26 1.73 5.05 18.76
CA GLU A 26 0.56 5.21 19.63
C GLU A 26 -0.64 5.78 18.87
N ARG A 27 -0.41 6.81 18.04
CA ARG A 27 -1.47 7.56 17.37
C ARG A 27 -2.23 6.77 16.31
N MET A 28 -1.60 5.74 15.75
CA MET A 28 -2.19 4.91 14.69
C MET A 28 -2.65 3.54 15.18
N ALA A 29 -2.59 3.27 16.49
CA ALA A 29 -3.19 2.07 17.04
C ALA A 29 -4.72 2.04 16.77
N PRO A 30 -5.32 0.86 16.61
CA PRO A 30 -4.72 -0.48 16.76
C PRO A 30 -3.87 -0.90 15.56
N TRP A 31 -2.85 -1.74 15.83
CA TRP A 31 -1.98 -2.31 14.81
C TRP A 31 -2.28 -3.78 14.57
N TYR A 32 -2.02 -4.24 13.35
CA TYR A 32 -2.17 -5.64 12.98
C TYR A 32 -0.93 -6.10 12.22
N ALA A 33 -0.47 -7.30 12.53
CA ALA A 33 0.70 -7.88 11.89
C ALA A 33 0.51 -7.99 10.37
N ARG A 34 1.58 -7.77 9.61
CA ARG A 34 1.52 -7.89 8.16
C ARG A 34 1.03 -9.28 7.75
N GLY A 35 -0.03 -9.33 6.93
CA GLY A 35 -0.64 -10.58 6.49
C GLY A 35 -1.63 -11.17 7.47
N SER A 36 -1.94 -10.50 8.58
CA SER A 36 -3.02 -10.92 9.47
C SER A 36 -4.38 -10.73 8.79
N ARG A 37 -5.34 -11.54 9.23
CA ARG A 37 -6.76 -11.31 8.91
C ARG A 37 -7.25 -10.00 9.54
N TYR A 38 -8.23 -9.36 8.93
CA TYR A 38 -8.95 -8.25 9.54
C TYR A 38 -9.63 -8.72 10.84
N GLY A 39 -9.49 -7.95 11.93
CA GLY A 39 -9.93 -8.38 13.26
C GLY A 39 -9.10 -9.53 13.86
N GLY A 40 -7.90 -9.76 13.33
CA GLY A 40 -6.90 -10.65 13.93
C GLY A 40 -6.32 -10.08 15.24
N PRO A 41 -5.39 -10.78 15.89
CA PRO A 41 -4.76 -10.29 17.10
C PRO A 41 -4.03 -8.96 16.82
N GLU A 42 -4.26 -7.99 17.70
CA GLU A 42 -3.59 -6.69 17.63
C GLU A 42 -2.13 -6.82 18.06
N GLN A 43 -1.25 -6.10 17.38
CA GLN A 43 0.12 -5.90 17.84
C GLN A 43 0.13 -4.80 18.90
N SER A 44 0.90 -5.00 19.96
CA SER A 44 1.12 -3.92 20.92
C SER A 44 1.96 -2.81 20.27
N VAL A 45 1.82 -1.59 20.77
CA VAL A 45 2.67 -0.44 20.37
C VAL A 45 4.16 -0.79 20.55
N GLY A 46 4.50 -1.51 21.63
CA GLY A 46 5.87 -1.96 21.90
C GLY A 46 6.41 -2.90 20.82
N ASP A 47 5.59 -3.84 20.35
CA ASP A 47 5.99 -4.77 19.27
C ASP A 47 6.25 -4.01 17.95
N VAL A 48 5.41 -3.03 17.64
CA VAL A 48 5.57 -2.20 16.43
C VAL A 48 6.87 -1.40 16.47
N VAL A 49 7.19 -0.80 17.61
CA VAL A 49 8.46 -0.08 17.78
C VAL A 49 9.64 -1.04 17.73
N ALA A 50 9.54 -2.22 18.35
CA ALA A 50 10.59 -3.25 18.29
C ALA A 50 10.84 -3.75 16.85
N ASP A 51 9.79 -3.87 16.03
CA ASP A 51 9.92 -4.17 14.59
C ASP A 51 10.67 -3.06 13.85
N TRP A 52 10.43 -1.78 14.18
CA TRP A 52 11.19 -0.67 13.61
C TRP A 52 12.65 -0.70 14.01
N GLU A 53 12.97 -0.95 15.29
CA GLU A 53 14.36 -1.09 15.77
C GLU A 53 15.08 -2.29 15.13
N THR A 54 14.36 -3.38 14.87
CA THR A 54 14.86 -4.50 14.07
C THR A 54 15.21 -4.04 12.65
N GLY A 55 14.36 -3.22 12.04
CA GLY A 55 14.63 -2.59 10.74
C GLY A 55 15.84 -1.65 10.76
N VAL A 56 16.04 -0.90 11.85
CA VAL A 56 17.22 -0.06 12.07
C VAL A 56 18.48 -0.92 12.13
N THR A 57 18.45 -2.01 12.88
CA THR A 57 19.57 -2.96 13.00
C THR A 57 19.92 -3.60 11.66
N LYS A 58 18.91 -3.90 10.82
CA LYS A 58 19.08 -4.45 9.47
C LYS A 58 19.44 -3.40 8.41
N GLY A 59 19.45 -2.11 8.76
CA GLY A 59 19.70 -1.01 7.83
C GLY A 59 18.56 -0.75 6.83
N THR A 60 17.37 -1.33 7.04
CA THR A 60 16.20 -1.11 6.19
C THR A 60 15.37 0.10 6.62
N ILE A 61 15.53 0.54 7.86
CA ILE A 61 14.97 1.76 8.43
C ILE A 61 16.14 2.60 8.97
N LEU A 62 16.06 3.91 8.79
CA LEU A 62 16.96 4.88 9.40
C LEU A 62 16.30 5.44 10.65
N LYS A 63 17.10 5.71 11.68
CA LYS A 63 16.67 6.38 12.91
C LYS A 63 17.57 7.57 13.19
N ALA A 64 17.02 8.69 13.64
CA ALA A 64 17.77 9.88 14.03
C ALA A 64 17.02 10.67 15.10
N ASP A 65 17.73 11.49 15.86
CA ASP A 65 17.09 12.27 16.93
C ASP A 65 16.47 13.57 16.37
N THR A 66 16.93 14.01 15.20
CA THR A 66 16.43 15.21 14.50
C THR A 66 16.11 14.93 13.02
N ILE A 67 15.24 15.76 12.44
CA ILE A 67 14.89 15.68 11.01
C ILE A 67 16.11 15.98 10.12
N GLU A 68 16.97 16.89 10.56
CA GLU A 68 18.18 17.30 9.86
C GLU A 68 19.19 16.15 9.79
N GLU A 69 19.38 15.41 10.88
CA GLU A 69 20.20 14.20 10.88
C GLU A 69 19.60 13.12 10.00
N LEU A 70 18.27 12.92 10.03
CA LEU A 70 17.60 11.96 9.16
C LEU A 70 17.79 12.32 7.68
N ALA A 71 17.67 13.59 7.33
CA ALA A 71 17.92 14.09 5.97
C ALA A 71 19.34 13.77 5.52
N LYS A 72 20.35 14.03 6.36
CA LYS A 72 21.75 13.68 6.07
C LYS A 72 21.90 12.18 5.81
N LYS A 73 21.28 11.32 6.63
CA LYS A 73 21.33 9.86 6.43
C LYS A 73 20.65 9.42 5.12
N PHE A 74 19.64 10.15 4.65
CA PHE A 74 19.03 9.92 3.34
C PHE A 74 19.84 10.46 2.15
N GLY A 75 20.82 11.34 2.39
CA GLY A 75 21.48 12.12 1.34
C GLY A 75 20.61 13.24 0.79
N LEU A 76 19.71 13.80 1.61
CA LEU A 76 18.83 14.91 1.27
C LEU A 76 19.32 16.23 1.87
N ASP A 77 18.84 17.33 1.30
CA ASP A 77 19.00 18.67 1.89
C ASP A 77 18.20 18.77 3.19
N ALA A 78 18.90 18.98 4.30
CA ALA A 78 18.32 19.05 5.64
C ALA A 78 17.29 20.17 5.80
N ASN A 79 17.57 21.34 5.23
CA ASN A 79 16.68 22.49 5.34
C ASN A 79 15.39 22.25 4.55
N LYS A 80 15.50 21.68 3.34
CA LYS A 80 14.32 21.36 2.52
C LYS A 80 13.43 20.31 3.17
N LEU A 81 14.01 19.25 3.73
CA LEU A 81 13.22 18.25 4.45
C LEU A 81 12.55 18.86 5.68
N LYS A 82 13.28 19.67 6.46
CA LYS A 82 12.74 20.34 7.64
C LYS A 82 11.55 21.24 7.29
N VAL A 83 11.69 22.10 6.28
CA VAL A 83 10.59 22.98 5.79
C VAL A 83 9.38 22.16 5.34
N THR A 84 9.60 21.00 4.70
CA THR A 84 8.53 20.11 4.26
C THR A 84 7.78 19.51 5.46
N VAL A 85 8.51 19.03 6.47
CA VAL A 85 7.93 18.47 7.70
C VAL A 85 7.20 19.55 8.51
N ASP A 86 7.77 20.74 8.63
CA ASP A 86 7.15 21.88 9.33
C ASP A 86 5.84 22.30 8.64
N ARG A 87 5.82 22.40 7.31
CA ARG A 87 4.60 22.70 6.54
C ARG A 87 3.52 21.64 6.75
N TYR A 88 3.90 20.36 6.64
CA TYR A 88 2.98 19.25 6.87
C TYR A 88 2.43 19.25 8.30
N ASN A 89 3.26 19.57 9.31
CA ASN A 89 2.81 19.72 10.69
C ASN A 89 1.82 20.89 10.87
N GLY A 90 1.98 21.98 10.12
CA GLY A 90 0.99 23.04 10.05
C GLY A 90 -0.37 22.55 9.54
N PHE A 91 -0.39 21.68 8.52
CA PHE A 91 -1.63 21.04 8.07
C PHE A 91 -2.23 20.11 9.13
N CYS A 92 -1.40 19.41 9.92
CA CYS A 92 -1.89 18.62 11.04
C CYS A 92 -2.58 19.48 12.13
N GLU A 93 -2.18 20.74 12.29
CA GLU A 93 -2.80 21.67 13.25
C GLU A 93 -4.13 22.22 12.74
N THR A 94 -4.20 22.57 11.45
CA THR A 94 -5.43 23.12 10.84
C THR A 94 -6.43 22.02 10.45
N GLY A 95 -5.97 20.78 10.27
CA GLY A 95 -6.75 19.67 9.73
C GLY A 95 -6.98 19.76 8.20
N ILE A 96 -6.34 20.72 7.52
CA ILE A 96 -6.51 20.97 6.09
C ILE A 96 -5.14 20.88 5.41
N ASP A 97 -4.99 19.85 4.57
CA ASP A 97 -3.86 19.72 3.65
C ASP A 97 -4.20 20.40 2.33
N GLU A 98 -3.60 21.57 2.11
CA GLU A 98 -3.81 22.37 0.90
C GLU A 98 -3.00 21.86 -0.29
N ASP A 99 -1.98 21.03 -0.07
CA ASP A 99 -1.08 20.57 -1.12
C ASP A 99 -1.65 19.32 -1.80
N PHE A 100 -2.16 18.37 -1.02
CA PHE A 100 -2.62 17.06 -1.53
C PHE A 100 -4.01 16.63 -1.06
N PHE A 101 -4.72 17.48 -0.30
CA PHE A 101 -6.08 17.21 0.18
C PHE A 101 -6.21 15.92 0.99
N LYS A 102 -5.15 15.53 1.70
CA LYS A 102 -5.18 14.41 2.65
C LYS A 102 -6.27 14.66 3.69
N ARG A 103 -7.11 13.65 3.93
CA ARG A 103 -8.22 13.74 4.90
C ARG A 103 -7.68 14.06 6.28
N ALA A 104 -8.34 14.96 7.02
CA ALA A 104 -7.95 15.41 8.36
C ALA A 104 -7.59 14.26 9.32
N ARG A 105 -8.41 13.20 9.35
CA ARG A 105 -8.19 12.01 10.20
C ARG A 105 -6.89 11.22 9.90
N LEU A 106 -6.25 11.50 8.76
CA LEU A 106 -5.00 10.87 8.33
C LEU A 106 -3.81 11.83 8.45
N LEU A 107 -4.02 13.08 8.90
CA LEU A 107 -2.97 14.04 9.17
C LEU A 107 -2.39 13.78 10.56
N ILE A 108 -1.33 12.97 10.58
CA ILE A 108 -0.63 12.58 11.80
C ILE A 108 0.70 13.36 11.85
N PRO A 109 0.93 14.20 12.89
CA PRO A 109 2.12 15.06 12.94
C PRO A 109 3.43 14.26 13.00
N VAL A 110 4.54 14.87 12.58
CA VAL A 110 5.90 14.34 12.73
C VAL A 110 6.71 15.38 13.52
N LYS A 111 6.70 15.28 14.85
CA LYS A 111 7.16 16.38 15.72
C LYS A 111 8.22 15.97 16.74
N THR A 112 8.12 14.78 17.30
CA THR A 112 8.91 14.42 18.49
C THR A 112 9.84 13.25 18.20
N GLY A 113 11.15 13.48 18.27
CA GLY A 113 12.15 12.44 18.10
C GLY A 113 12.01 11.30 19.11
N PRO A 114 12.56 10.09 18.82
CA PRO A 114 13.34 9.80 17.62
C PRO A 114 12.47 9.73 16.35
N PHE A 115 13.06 10.15 15.24
CA PHE A 115 12.48 10.08 13.91
C PHE A 115 12.99 8.85 13.19
N TYR A 116 12.10 8.23 12.44
CA TYR A 116 12.38 7.08 11.61
C TYR A 116 12.13 7.44 10.16
N GLY A 117 12.83 6.74 9.27
CA GLY A 117 12.61 6.92 7.86
C GLY A 117 13.03 5.72 7.04
N GLN A 118 12.34 5.54 5.91
CA GLN A 118 12.65 4.50 4.95
C GLN A 118 12.58 5.09 3.55
N SER A 119 13.48 4.65 2.66
CA SER A 119 13.43 5.01 1.25
C SER A 119 13.04 3.83 0.38
N SER A 120 12.37 4.10 -0.73
CA SER A 120 12.10 3.12 -1.78
C SER A 120 12.43 3.73 -3.13
N ASN A 121 13.16 2.99 -3.96
CA ASN A 121 13.43 3.30 -5.37
C ASN A 121 12.73 2.31 -6.33
N ALA A 122 11.91 1.41 -5.79
CA ALA A 122 11.19 0.40 -6.56
C ALA A 122 9.68 0.53 -6.29
N PRO A 123 8.86 0.88 -7.29
CA PRO A 123 7.42 0.82 -7.14
C PRO A 123 7.01 -0.64 -6.89
N GLN A 124 6.20 -0.88 -5.86
CA GLN A 124 5.74 -2.23 -5.56
C GLN A 124 4.59 -2.64 -6.47
N LEU A 125 4.72 -3.80 -7.10
CA LEU A 125 3.67 -4.41 -7.91
C LEU A 125 2.88 -5.40 -7.06
N LEU A 126 1.67 -5.02 -6.67
CA LEU A 126 0.77 -5.90 -5.93
C LEU A 126 0.01 -6.86 -6.86
N ILE A 127 -0.43 -6.37 -8.02
CA ILE A 127 -1.29 -7.13 -8.94
C ILE A 127 -1.17 -6.65 -10.39
N VAL A 128 -1.40 -7.56 -11.31
CA VAL A 128 -1.67 -7.29 -12.73
C VAL A 128 -3.19 -7.25 -12.94
N CYS A 129 -3.70 -6.19 -13.56
CA CYS A 129 -5.15 -6.04 -13.82
C CYS A 129 -5.60 -6.71 -15.12
N GLY A 130 -4.67 -7.02 -16.02
CA GLY A 130 -4.94 -7.74 -17.25
C GLY A 130 -4.86 -9.26 -17.06
N GLY A 131 -5.35 -10.01 -18.05
CA GLY A 131 -5.42 -11.46 -18.00
C GLY A 131 -6.29 -12.04 -19.10
N LEU A 132 -6.72 -13.28 -18.93
CA LEU A 132 -7.66 -13.95 -19.81
C LEU A 132 -9.03 -13.30 -19.73
N ARG A 133 -9.69 -13.16 -20.88
CA ARG A 133 -11.08 -12.73 -20.97
C ARG A 133 -11.99 -13.87 -20.57
N THR A 134 -12.96 -13.60 -19.71
CA THR A 134 -13.92 -14.60 -19.25
C THR A 134 -15.35 -14.08 -19.34
N ASN A 135 -16.31 -14.98 -19.56
CA ASN A 135 -17.72 -14.65 -19.39
C ASN A 135 -18.12 -14.71 -17.91
N LEU A 136 -19.40 -14.44 -17.60
CA LEU A 136 -19.94 -14.47 -16.23
C LEU A 136 -19.87 -15.87 -15.56
N LYS A 137 -19.64 -16.92 -16.34
CA LYS A 137 -19.46 -18.31 -15.88
C LYS A 137 -17.99 -18.71 -15.71
N MET A 138 -17.07 -17.74 -15.80
CA MET A 138 -15.62 -17.93 -15.71
C MET A 138 -15.02 -18.78 -16.82
N GLN A 139 -15.74 -18.97 -17.93
CA GLN A 139 -15.23 -19.66 -19.12
C GLN A 139 -14.34 -18.72 -19.92
N VAL A 140 -13.18 -19.22 -20.36
CA VAL A 140 -12.22 -18.44 -21.15
C VAL A 140 -12.76 -18.20 -22.56
N LEU A 141 -12.59 -16.97 -23.03
CA LEU A 141 -12.95 -16.54 -24.38
C LEU A 141 -11.71 -16.50 -25.28
N ASP A 142 -11.88 -16.93 -26.52
CA ASP A 142 -10.87 -16.77 -27.58
C ASP A 142 -10.79 -15.31 -28.09
N THR A 143 -9.91 -15.06 -29.06
CA THR A 143 -9.71 -13.73 -29.65
C THR A 143 -10.94 -13.20 -30.42
N LYS A 144 -11.92 -14.07 -30.72
CA LYS A 144 -13.19 -13.72 -31.36
C LYS A 144 -14.34 -13.61 -30.36
N GLY A 145 -14.07 -13.78 -29.06
CA GLY A 145 -15.08 -13.75 -28.01
C GLY A 145 -15.89 -15.04 -27.88
N LYS A 146 -15.46 -16.14 -28.49
CA LYS A 146 -16.11 -17.45 -28.36
C LYS A 146 -15.55 -18.22 -27.17
N VAL A 147 -16.42 -18.97 -26.48
CA VAL A 147 -16.01 -19.85 -25.37
C VAL A 147 -15.06 -20.93 -25.89
N ILE A 148 -13.96 -21.13 -25.16
CA ILE A 148 -13.07 -22.28 -25.32
C ILE A 148 -13.60 -23.41 -24.43
N PRO A 149 -14.13 -24.52 -24.99
CA PRO A 149 -14.75 -25.57 -24.20
C PRO A 149 -13.80 -26.19 -23.17
N GLY A 150 -14.28 -26.38 -21.94
CA GLY A 150 -13.51 -26.99 -20.84
C GLY A 150 -12.46 -26.10 -20.20
N LEU A 151 -12.26 -24.87 -20.69
CA LEU A 151 -11.25 -23.95 -20.16
C LEU A 151 -11.90 -22.85 -19.31
N TYR A 152 -11.52 -22.80 -18.04
CA TYR A 152 -11.99 -21.82 -17.07
C TYR A 152 -10.81 -21.06 -16.46
N ALA A 153 -11.03 -19.81 -16.06
CA ALA A 153 -10.02 -18.98 -15.41
C ALA A 153 -10.61 -18.24 -14.20
N VAL A 154 -9.90 -18.29 -13.08
CA VAL A 154 -10.26 -17.66 -11.81
C VAL A 154 -9.02 -17.08 -11.15
N GLY A 155 -9.19 -16.18 -10.19
CA GLY A 155 -8.08 -15.53 -9.50
C GLY A 155 -7.41 -14.43 -10.32
N THR A 156 -6.12 -14.23 -10.09
CA THR A 156 -5.33 -13.12 -10.64
C THR A 156 -5.16 -13.16 -12.16
N ILE A 157 -5.49 -14.29 -12.81
CA ILE A 157 -5.41 -14.44 -14.27
C ILE A 157 -6.67 -13.93 -14.99
N VAL A 158 -7.71 -13.52 -14.26
CA VAL A 158 -8.93 -12.93 -14.85
C VAL A 158 -8.68 -11.46 -15.18
N GLY A 159 -8.74 -11.10 -16.47
CA GLY A 159 -8.43 -9.75 -16.94
C GLY A 159 -9.61 -8.76 -16.90
N ASP A 160 -10.83 -9.23 -17.09
CA ASP A 160 -11.98 -8.34 -17.32
C ASP A 160 -12.55 -7.70 -16.04
N MET A 161 -12.13 -8.14 -14.85
CA MET A 161 -12.72 -7.65 -13.60
C MET A 161 -12.30 -6.22 -13.22
N PHE A 162 -11.02 -5.89 -13.35
CA PHE A 162 -10.48 -4.60 -12.91
C PHE A 162 -10.40 -3.57 -14.04
N ALA A 163 -10.75 -3.96 -15.28
CA ALA A 163 -10.51 -3.16 -16.47
C ALA A 163 -9.08 -2.56 -16.43
N ASN A 164 -8.98 -1.22 -16.46
CA ASN A 164 -7.69 -0.51 -16.45
C ASN A 164 -7.23 -0.07 -15.04
N TYR A 165 -8.03 -0.30 -13.98
CA TYR A 165 -7.74 0.27 -12.66
C TYR A 165 -8.13 -0.64 -11.49
N TYR A 166 -7.17 -0.88 -10.60
CA TYR A 166 -7.41 -1.58 -9.34
C TYR A 166 -8.06 -0.65 -8.31
N THR A 167 -9.31 -0.93 -7.92
CA THR A 167 -10.02 -0.12 -6.93
C THR A 167 -9.51 -0.36 -5.50
N PHE A 168 -9.41 0.73 -4.73
CA PHE A 168 -9.03 0.72 -3.32
C PHE A 168 -10.23 0.95 -2.38
N MET A 169 -11.46 1.07 -2.89
CA MET A 169 -12.64 1.21 -2.01
C MET A 169 -12.85 -0.02 -1.13
N PRO A 170 -12.68 -1.26 -1.64
CA PRO A 170 -12.76 -2.47 -0.85
C PRO A 170 -11.38 -3.11 -0.69
N SER A 171 -10.86 -3.10 0.53
CA SER A 171 -9.62 -3.84 0.87
C SER A 171 -9.78 -5.32 0.53
N GLY A 172 -8.76 -5.90 -0.11
CA GLY A 172 -8.75 -7.33 -0.42
C GLY A 172 -9.68 -7.76 -1.56
N ILE A 173 -10.20 -6.84 -2.38
CA ILE A 173 -11.15 -7.16 -3.47
C ILE A 173 -10.63 -8.27 -4.40
N ASN A 174 -9.34 -8.30 -4.73
CA ASN A 174 -8.82 -9.38 -5.57
C ASN A 174 -8.95 -10.77 -4.91
N LEU A 175 -8.50 -10.89 -3.67
CA LEU A 175 -8.56 -12.14 -2.93
C LEU A 175 -10.01 -12.59 -2.74
N GLY A 176 -10.86 -11.68 -2.28
CA GLY A 176 -12.27 -11.98 -2.04
C GLY A 176 -13.03 -12.33 -3.32
N ALA A 177 -13.02 -11.46 -4.32
CA ALA A 177 -13.82 -11.65 -5.52
C ALA A 177 -13.20 -12.64 -6.50
N THR A 178 -11.99 -12.36 -7.00
CA THR A 178 -11.41 -13.19 -8.08
C THR A 178 -10.94 -14.56 -7.60
N CYS A 179 -10.29 -14.64 -6.44
CA CYS A 179 -9.68 -15.89 -5.99
C CYS A 179 -10.70 -16.79 -5.29
N ILE A 180 -11.50 -16.23 -4.38
CA ILE A 180 -12.44 -17.01 -3.57
C ILE A 180 -13.80 -17.12 -4.27
N THR A 181 -14.49 -16.00 -4.52
CA THR A 181 -15.87 -16.03 -5.04
C THR A 181 -15.95 -16.61 -6.45
N PHE A 182 -15.12 -16.17 -7.39
CA PHE A 182 -15.15 -16.71 -8.76
C PHE A 182 -14.68 -18.16 -8.80
N GLY A 183 -13.70 -18.55 -7.98
CA GLY A 183 -13.31 -19.95 -7.80
C GLY A 183 -14.49 -20.82 -7.36
N TYR A 184 -15.23 -20.37 -6.34
CA TYR A 184 -16.42 -21.04 -5.86
C TYR A 184 -17.53 -21.13 -6.92
N LEU A 185 -17.83 -20.03 -7.61
CA LEU A 185 -18.88 -20.00 -8.65
C LEU A 185 -18.52 -20.87 -9.86
N ALA A 186 -17.26 -20.84 -10.31
CA ALA A 186 -16.78 -21.70 -11.38
C ALA A 186 -16.91 -23.18 -10.99
N GLY A 187 -16.54 -23.53 -9.76
CA GLY A 187 -16.71 -24.89 -9.24
C GLY A 187 -18.17 -25.36 -9.25
N LYS A 188 -19.12 -24.49 -8.87
CA LYS A 188 -20.56 -24.81 -8.93
C LYS A 188 -21.06 -24.98 -10.36
N GLU A 189 -20.61 -24.13 -11.28
CA GLU A 189 -20.99 -24.24 -12.70
C GLU A 189 -20.49 -25.57 -13.28
N ILE A 190 -19.23 -25.95 -13.01
CA ILE A 190 -18.62 -27.19 -13.52
C ILE A 190 -19.28 -28.43 -12.91
N ALA A 191 -19.59 -28.41 -11.60
CA ALA A 191 -20.19 -29.56 -10.94
C ALA A 191 -21.70 -29.72 -11.20
N GLY A 192 -22.37 -28.62 -11.58
CA GLY A 192 -23.79 -28.61 -11.91
C GLY A 192 -24.10 -28.83 -13.40
N SER A 193 -23.07 -28.95 -14.25
CA SER A 193 -23.16 -29.22 -15.68
C SER A 193 -23.02 -30.69 -16.03
#